data_AF-A0A847VN85-F1
#
_entry.id   AF-A0A847VN85-F1
#
_cell.length_a   1.000
_cell.length_b   1.000
_cell.length_c   1.000
_cell.angle_alpha   90.00
_cell.angle_beta   90.00
_cell.angle_gamma   90.00
#
_symmetry.space_group_name_H-M   'P 1'
#
loop_
_entity.id
_entity.type
_entity.pdbx_description
1 polymer ?
#
loop_
_entity_poly.entity_id
_entity_poly.type
_entity_poly.pdbx_seq_one_letter_code
_entity_poly.pdbx_strand_id
1 'polypeptide(L)'
;MLRLIEEHDQGDLARCWTWVYLSRLVGTDLSKDAYYAINEDGSDYDDDVGGPAYAAGRDGIDLAPISAEQDAAAKQAAQGLFEQIQRAAAVEPRR
;
A
#
# COMPACT_ATOMS: atom_id res chain seq x y z
N MET A 1 -4.54 1.66 4.09
CA MET A 1 -5.03 1.22 2.76
C MET A 1 -5.22 -0.28 2.69
N LEU A 2 -4.26 -1.10 3.17
CA LEU A 2 -4.40 -2.57 3.24
C LEU A 2 -5.74 -3.04 3.86
N ARG A 3 -6.08 -2.59 5.08
CA ARG A 3 -7.36 -2.91 5.72
C ARG A 3 -8.61 -2.50 4.92
N LEU A 4 -8.53 -1.45 4.09
CA LEU A 4 -9.68 -1.06 3.26
C LEU A 4 -9.95 -2.11 2.18
N ILE A 5 -8.89 -2.66 1.61
CA ILE A 5 -8.94 -3.72 0.60
C ILE A 5 -9.37 -5.04 1.27
N GLU A 6 -8.79 -5.38 2.42
CA GLU A 6 -9.00 -6.66 3.08
C GLU A 6 -10.29 -6.74 3.90
N GLU A 7 -10.86 -5.65 4.39
CA GLU A 7 -12.00 -5.72 5.32
C GLU A 7 -13.25 -4.99 4.80
N HIS A 8 -13.09 -3.95 3.99
CA HIS A 8 -14.21 -3.07 3.61
C HIS A 8 -14.68 -3.23 2.17
N ASP A 9 -13.75 -3.35 1.22
CA ASP A 9 -14.08 -3.31 -0.21
C ASP A 9 -13.82 -4.65 -0.92
N GLN A 10 -13.64 -5.76 -0.20
CA GLN A 10 -13.40 -7.10 -0.78
C GLN A 10 -14.37 -7.49 -1.92
N GLY A 11 -15.60 -6.99 -1.89
CA GLY A 11 -16.63 -7.25 -2.92
C GLY A 11 -16.60 -6.31 -4.13
N ASP A 12 -15.83 -5.23 -4.10
CA ASP A 12 -15.68 -4.26 -5.20
C ASP A 12 -14.22 -4.20 -5.66
N LEU A 13 -13.92 -5.03 -6.65
CA LEU A 13 -12.59 -5.18 -7.21
C LEU A 13 -12.03 -3.87 -7.79
N ALA A 14 -12.88 -3.00 -8.35
CA ALA A 14 -12.43 -1.72 -8.89
C ALA A 14 -12.02 -0.74 -7.77
N ARG A 15 -12.74 -0.77 -6.63
CA ARG A 15 -12.32 -0.04 -5.42
C ARG A 15 -11.04 -0.58 -4.83
N CYS A 16 -10.88 -1.90 -4.75
CA CYS A 16 -9.62 -2.51 -4.29
C CYS A 16 -8.43 -2.04 -5.14
N TRP A 17 -8.57 -2.04 -6.47
CA TRP A 17 -7.55 -1.50 -7.38
C TRP A 17 -7.32 0.00 -7.20
N THR A 18 -8.37 0.78 -6.89
CA THR A 18 -8.23 2.20 -6.57
C THR A 18 -7.31 2.41 -5.37
N TRP A 19 -7.46 1.61 -4.31
CA TRP A 19 -6.59 1.67 -3.13
C TRP A 19 -5.15 1.24 -3.44
N VAL A 20 -4.95 0.24 -4.31
CA VAL A 20 -3.61 -0.14 -4.79
C VAL A 20 -2.96 1.01 -5.56
N TYR A 21 -3.67 1.66 -6.48
CA TYR A 21 -3.13 2.80 -7.22
C TYR A 21 -2.85 4.00 -6.33
N LEU A 22 -3.74 4.31 -5.38
CA LEU A 22 -3.52 5.37 -4.42
C LEU A 22 -2.29 5.10 -3.54
N SER A 23 -2.09 3.84 -3.14
CA SER A 23 -0.92 3.46 -2.35
C SER A 23 0.39 3.80 -3.05
N ARG A 24 0.47 3.52 -4.36
CA ARG A 24 1.63 3.87 -5.19
C ARG A 24 1.86 5.37 -5.26
N LEU A 25 0.79 6.17 -5.37
CA LEU A 25 0.89 7.64 -5.40
C LEU A 25 1.40 8.22 -4.08
N VAL A 26 1.07 7.60 -2.94
CA VAL A 26 1.61 8.01 -1.62
C VAL A 26 2.98 7.39 -1.30
N GLY A 27 3.55 6.61 -2.23
CA GLY A 27 4.91 6.06 -2.13
C GLY A 27 5.03 4.65 -1.57
N THR A 28 3.93 3.92 -1.36
CA THR A 28 3.93 2.52 -0.92
C THR A 28 3.29 1.63 -1.97
N ASP A 29 4.02 0.70 -2.58
CA ASP A 29 3.42 -0.21 -3.57
C ASP A 29 2.79 -1.44 -2.88
N LEU A 30 1.46 -1.45 -2.76
CA LEU A 30 0.75 -2.56 -2.13
C LEU A 30 0.77 -3.86 -2.94
N SER A 31 1.01 -3.80 -4.25
CA SER A 31 1.05 -5.00 -5.11
C SER A 31 2.38 -5.75 -5.06
N LYS A 32 3.37 -5.22 -4.33
CA LYS A 32 4.67 -5.85 -4.16
C LYS A 32 4.80 -6.34 -2.74
N ASP A 33 5.49 -7.46 -2.62
CA ASP A 33 5.96 -7.96 -1.35
C ASP A 33 6.89 -6.92 -0.73
N ALA A 34 6.74 -6.73 0.58
CA ALA A 34 7.57 -5.82 1.35
C ALA A 34 8.18 -6.62 2.50
N TYR A 35 9.17 -7.44 2.16
CA TYR A 35 9.94 -8.25 3.11
C TYR A 35 11.24 -7.54 3.50
N TYR A 36 11.57 -7.63 4.78
CA TYR A 36 12.83 -7.15 5.35
C TYR A 36 13.33 -8.15 6.40
N ALA A 37 14.64 -8.11 6.66
CA ALA A 37 15.25 -8.99 7.64
C ALA A 37 15.19 -8.35 9.03
N ILE A 38 14.88 -9.16 10.03
CA ILE A 38 14.91 -8.80 11.45
C ILE A 38 15.78 -9.78 12.24
N ASN A 39 16.31 -9.32 13.37
CA ASN A 39 16.95 -10.15 14.37
C ASN A 39 15.90 -10.95 15.18
N GLU A 40 16.36 -11.88 16.02
CA GLU A 40 15.49 -12.70 16.89
C GLU A 40 14.62 -11.85 17.83
N ASP A 41 15.10 -10.68 18.24
CA ASP A 41 14.38 -9.75 19.11
C ASP A 41 13.39 -8.83 18.36
N GLY A 42 13.30 -8.95 17.03
CA GLY A 42 12.43 -8.15 16.18
C GLY A 42 12.99 -6.80 15.74
N SER A 43 14.23 -6.46 16.13
CA SER A 43 14.93 -5.29 15.59
C SER A 43 15.34 -5.49 14.14
N ASP A 44 15.54 -4.39 13.39
CA ASP A 44 16.04 -4.45 12.02
C ASP A 44 17.40 -5.16 11.97
N TYR A 45 17.55 -6.09 11.02
CA TYR A 45 18.77 -6.87 10.90
C TYR A 45 19.95 -5.97 10.47
N ASP A 46 21.05 -6.07 11.21
CA ASP A 46 22.33 -5.41 10.96
C ASP A 46 23.41 -6.49 10.85
N ASP A 47 24.12 -6.52 9.71
CA ASP A 47 25.14 -7.52 9.45
C ASP A 47 26.41 -7.34 10.30
N ASP A 48 26.59 -6.17 10.94
CA ASP A 48 27.68 -5.91 11.88
C ASP A 48 27.46 -6.57 13.25
N VAL A 49 26.20 -6.81 13.65
CA VAL A 49 25.87 -7.52 14.90
C VAL A 49 25.99 -9.03 14.69
N GLY A 50 25.53 -9.50 13.53
CA GLY A 50 25.49 -10.92 13.18
C GLY A 50 24.47 -11.73 13.98
N GLY A 51 24.03 -12.86 13.42
CA GLY A 51 23.03 -13.73 14.04
C GLY A 51 22.10 -14.35 13.01
N PRO A 52 21.15 -15.20 13.43
CA PRO A 52 20.12 -15.69 12.54
C PRO A 52 19.23 -14.53 12.05
N ALA A 53 19.10 -14.38 10.74
CA ALA A 53 18.18 -13.45 10.12
C ALA A 53 16.81 -14.12 9.94
N TYR A 54 15.74 -13.41 10.33
CA TYR A 54 14.36 -13.83 10.10
C TYR A 54 13.69 -12.90 9.10
N ALA A 55 12.82 -13.44 8.25
CA ALA A 55 12.03 -12.63 7.33
C ALA A 55 10.78 -12.09 8.04
N ALA A 56 10.63 -10.76 8.04
CA ALA A 56 9.42 -10.07 8.45
C ALA A 56 8.89 -9.22 7.28
N GLY A 57 7.65 -8.73 7.41
CA GLY A 57 7.02 -7.93 6.38
C GLY A 57 5.64 -8.43 6.01
N ARG A 58 5.24 -8.19 4.77
CA ARG A 58 3.95 -8.64 4.23
C ARG A 58 4.07 -9.04 2.77
N ASP A 59 3.19 -9.95 2.37
CA ASP A 59 2.92 -10.22 0.96
C ASP A 59 2.29 -9.01 0.27
N GLY A 60 2.54 -8.93 -1.03
CA GLY A 60 1.80 -8.09 -1.95
C GLY A 60 0.35 -8.54 -2.03
N ILE A 61 -0.54 -7.59 -2.29
CA ILE A 61 -1.96 -7.90 -2.51
C ILE A 61 -2.11 -8.52 -3.89
N ASP A 62 -2.65 -9.73 -3.93
CA ASP A 62 -3.09 -10.38 -5.17
C ASP A 62 -4.58 -10.10 -5.42
N LEU A 63 -4.87 -9.28 -6.43
CA LEU A 63 -6.23 -8.95 -6.86
C LEU A 63 -6.48 -9.48 -8.25
N ALA A 64 -7.67 -10.02 -8.48
CA ALA A 64 -8.09 -10.41 -9.83
C ALA A 64 -8.00 -9.20 -10.79
N PRO A 65 -7.61 -9.44 -12.06
CA PRO A 65 -7.55 -8.37 -13.06
C PRO A 65 -8.95 -7.83 -13.35
N ILE A 66 -9.02 -6.53 -13.63
CA ILE A 66 -10.23 -5.81 -14.03
C ILE A 66 -10.17 -5.43 -15.51
N SER A 67 -11.30 -5.04 -16.10
CA SER A 67 -11.32 -4.58 -17.50
C SER A 67 -10.51 -3.29 -17.67
N ALA A 68 -10.09 -2.98 -18.90
CA ALA A 68 -9.33 -1.77 -19.19
C ALA A 68 -10.11 -0.49 -18.83
N GLU A 69 -11.43 -0.49 -18.98
CA GLU A 69 -12.30 0.62 -18.60
C GLU A 69 -12.34 0.79 -17.09
N GLN A 70 -12.46 -0.31 -16.34
CA GLN A 70 -12.44 -0.30 -14.88
C GLN A 70 -11.07 0.14 -14.34
N ASP A 71 -9.99 -0.30 -15.00
CA ASP A 71 -8.63 0.08 -14.66
C ASP A 71 -8.39 1.58 -14.82
N ALA A 72 -8.83 2.15 -15.94
CA ALA A 72 -8.77 3.59 -16.19
C ALA A 72 -9.58 4.37 -15.14
N ALA A 73 -10.79 3.90 -14.81
CA ALA A 73 -11.64 4.52 -13.79
C ALA A 73 -11.00 4.46 -12.40
N ALA A 74 -10.42 3.32 -12.01
CA ALA A 74 -9.75 3.15 -10.73
C ALA A 74 -8.53 4.07 -10.59
N LYS A 75 -7.73 4.22 -11.66
CA LYS A 75 -6.60 5.16 -11.71
C LYS A 75 -7.06 6.62 -11.57
N GLN A 76 -8.12 7.00 -12.27
CA GLN A 76 -8.69 8.35 -12.15
C GLN A 76 -9.22 8.62 -10.73
N ALA A 77 -9.92 7.66 -10.13
CA ALA A 77 -10.40 7.77 -8.76
C ALA A 77 -9.24 7.91 -7.76
N ALA A 78 -8.18 7.12 -7.92
CA ALA A 78 -6.99 7.19 -7.07
C ALA A 78 -6.31 8.56 -7.16
N GLN A 79 -6.19 9.10 -8.38
CA GLN A 79 -5.62 10.44 -8.60
C GLN A 79 -6.46 11.53 -7.93
N GLY A 80 -7.78 11.48 -8.07
CA GLY A 80 -8.68 12.44 -7.42
C GLY A 80 -8.58 12.41 -5.90
N LEU A 81 -8.51 11.22 -5.30
CA LEU A 81 -8.30 11.04 -3.87
C LEU A 81 -6.94 11.60 -3.42
N PHE A 82 -5.88 11.33 -4.18
CA PHE A 82 -4.54 11.83 -3.87
C PHE A 82 -4.51 13.36 -3.86
N GLU A 83 -5.08 14.01 -4.87
CA GLU A 83 -5.16 15.47 -4.94
C GLU A 83 -5.96 16.06 -3.77
N GLN A 84 -7.04 15.41 -3.36
CA GLN A 84 -7.83 15.82 -2.20
C GLN A 84 -7.01 15.72 -0.91
N ILE A 85 -6.25 14.63 -0.72
CA ILE A 85 -5.36 14.45 0.44
C ILE A 85 -4.27 15.52 0.45
N GLN A 86 -3.63 15.79 -0.69
CA GLN A 86 -2.61 16.83 -0.80
C GLN A 86 -3.17 18.21 -0.49
N ARG A 87 -4.38 18.52 -1.00
CA ARG A 87 -5.06 19.79 -0.74
C ARG A 87 -5.45 19.92 0.74
N ALA A 88 -5.94 18.85 1.37
CA ALA A 88 -6.25 18.85 2.80
C ALA A 88 -4.98 19.04 3.66
N ALA A 89 -3.90 18.32 3.33
CA ALA A 89 -2.61 18.45 4.01
C ALA A 89 -2.01 19.85 3.86
N ALA A 90 -2.25 20.54 2.74
CA ALA A 90 -1.83 21.92 2.51
C ALA A 90 -2.67 22.96 3.29
N VAL A 91 -3.91 22.62 3.66
CA VAL A 91 -4.83 23.50 4.41
C VAL A 91 -4.65 23.37 5.93
N GLU A 92 -4.13 22.23 6.42
CA GLU A 92 -3.70 22.05 7.81
C GLU A 92 -2.16 22.12 7.96
N PRO A 93 -1.54 23.32 7.95
CA PRO A 93 -0.19 23.43 8.46
C PRO A 93 -0.27 23.26 10.00
N ARG A 94 0.17 22.09 10.48
CA ARG A 94 0.56 21.74 11.86
C ARG A 94 0.33 22.86 12.89
N ARG A 95 -0.69 22.71 13.74
CA ARG A 95 -0.73 23.36 15.05
C ARG A 95 0.22 22.66 16.02
#